data_AF-A0A3C0VWR5-F1
#
_entry.id   AF-A0A3C0VWR5-F1
#
_cell.length_a   1.000
_cell.length_b   1.000
_cell.length_c   1.000
_cell.angle_alpha   90.00
_cell.angle_beta   90.00
_cell.angle_gamma   90.00
#
_symmetry.space_group_name_H-M   'P 1'
#
loop_
_entity.id
_entity.type
_entity.pdbx_description
1 polymer ?
#
loop_
_entity_poly.entity_id
_entity_poly.type
_entity_poly.pdbx_seq_one_letter_code
_entity_poly.pdbx_strand_id
1 'polypeptide(L)'
;MVIVPVFSSSFASSDWAKPLCAKPSATSGNSRYFEKTNFMSFRAKRQSGWGFSGGSPDATDRAPNSNKKSEAKGRAWQCGGPKKIASVPGSRETPPRKVMKPFFRVLPALILTMWANVTLGQARLDLIEIKPVPGEATQQTVSLRISDAVNGSVLDIQGSSDLREWSALGQAAAGEEPLDWEHKLPTATAPYFFRVKVNAPGDVLADGLYAKISTNLGTMTARLEYEKVPIIVANFVGLAEGTKFYNKDNTKEPVDPEGKPYYDGLIFHRVIKDFMIQGGCPLGNGTGNPSYWLPDQFHPDLKHDGPGVLSMANSGEHTNGSQFFITHAATPWLDFSDTRAGNHSVFGKVVEGLDVIDKIAGVSTGEANKPVEAVTIESIKIIRHGEKAKGFEATEEAIDQMLRDNAARQMAEIQKELKIEPTDSGLIYEELKAGEGEPIKATDIVTFHFIAELVTEVGAFGRIFADSVNPRPAPLRLEVSELGKVLPGLAEGVNLMKKDGHAVLYMPPELAYGK
;
A
#
# COMPACT_ATOMS: atom_id res chain seq x y z
N MET A 1 21.39 -0.15 -29.54
CA MET A 1 20.02 0.39 -29.56
C MET A 1 19.61 0.66 -28.13
N VAL A 2 19.00 1.80 -27.86
CA VAL A 2 18.46 2.11 -26.52
C VAL A 2 16.94 1.94 -26.58
N ILE A 3 16.37 1.18 -25.65
CA ILE A 3 14.96 0.81 -25.61
C ILE A 3 14.35 1.53 -24.41
N VAL A 4 13.34 2.36 -24.63
CA VAL A 4 12.76 3.20 -23.59
C VAL A 4 11.25 2.96 -23.49
N PRO A 5 10.80 1.97 -22.71
CA PRO A 5 9.37 1.77 -22.45
C PRO A 5 8.79 2.82 -21.50
N VAL A 6 7.56 3.26 -21.83
CA VAL A 6 6.69 4.12 -21.03
C VAL A 6 5.56 3.26 -20.44
N PHE A 7 5.07 3.53 -19.22
CA PHE A 7 4.19 2.60 -18.47
C PHE A 7 2.69 2.93 -18.48
N SER A 8 1.82 1.95 -18.77
CA SER A 8 0.34 2.11 -18.71
C SER A 8 -0.45 1.10 -17.85
N SER A 9 0.20 0.14 -17.19
CA SER A 9 -0.47 -0.81 -16.28
C SER A 9 0.46 -1.26 -15.14
N SER A 10 -0.12 -1.82 -14.08
CA SER A 10 0.68 -2.42 -13.00
C SER A 10 1.37 -3.68 -13.52
N PHE A 11 2.71 -3.71 -13.46
CA PHE A 11 3.51 -4.76 -14.10
C PHE A 11 3.58 -6.01 -13.26
N ALA A 12 3.17 -7.17 -13.77
CA ALA A 12 3.33 -8.42 -13.05
C ALA A 12 4.82 -8.70 -12.72
N SER A 13 5.11 -9.09 -11.47
CA SER A 13 6.48 -9.41 -11.05
C SER A 13 7.09 -10.61 -11.80
N SER A 14 6.26 -11.44 -12.41
CA SER A 14 6.63 -12.58 -13.27
C SER A 14 7.22 -12.15 -14.62
N ASP A 15 6.83 -10.97 -15.14
CA ASP A 15 7.30 -10.49 -16.45
C ASP A 15 8.73 -9.96 -16.41
N TRP A 16 9.21 -9.50 -15.24
CA TRP A 16 10.63 -9.23 -14.98
C TRP A 16 11.51 -10.48 -15.16
N ALA A 17 10.94 -11.67 -14.99
CA ALA A 17 11.67 -12.93 -14.95
C ALA A 17 11.58 -13.74 -16.24
N LYS A 18 11.06 -13.17 -17.35
CA LYS A 18 11.20 -13.78 -18.69
C LYS A 18 12.52 -13.30 -19.29
N PRO A 19 13.65 -14.03 -19.12
CA PRO A 19 14.84 -13.69 -19.87
C PRO A 19 14.53 -13.85 -21.36
N LEU A 20 14.94 -12.87 -22.17
CA LEU A 20 15.13 -13.02 -23.62
C LEU A 20 16.20 -14.09 -23.98
N CYS A 21 16.66 -14.88 -23.00
CA CYS A 21 17.56 -16.00 -23.21
C CYS A 21 16.81 -17.16 -23.85
N ALA A 22 16.96 -17.28 -25.17
CA ALA A 22 16.67 -18.52 -25.88
C ALA A 22 17.32 -19.71 -25.15
N LYS A 23 16.53 -20.74 -24.86
CA LYS A 23 17.07 -22.03 -24.42
C LYS A 23 18.00 -22.54 -25.53
N PRO A 24 19.27 -22.89 -25.26
CA PRO A 24 20.08 -23.54 -26.26
C PRO A 24 19.44 -24.90 -26.58
N SER A 25 19.34 -25.19 -27.88
CA SER A 25 18.84 -26.44 -28.42
C SER A 25 19.52 -27.62 -27.71
N ALA A 26 18.71 -28.47 -27.08
CA ALA A 26 19.20 -29.67 -26.41
C ALA A 26 19.75 -30.67 -27.43
N THR A 27 21.07 -30.78 -27.51
CA THR A 27 21.74 -32.01 -27.93
C THR A 27 22.38 -32.65 -26.70
N SER A 28 22.02 -33.92 -26.51
CA SER A 28 22.37 -34.81 -25.41
C SER A 28 23.88 -34.94 -25.16
N GLY A 29 24.31 -34.88 -23.89
CA GLY A 29 25.65 -35.33 -23.52
C GLY A 29 26.11 -34.98 -22.09
N ASN A 30 25.79 -35.87 -21.15
CA ASN A 30 26.50 -36.18 -19.90
C ASN A 30 26.81 -35.13 -18.81
N SER A 31 26.58 -35.61 -17.58
CA SER A 31 26.77 -35.04 -16.25
C SER A 31 28.18 -34.53 -15.90
N ARG A 32 28.29 -33.48 -15.07
CA ARG A 32 28.78 -33.49 -13.66
C ARG A 32 29.07 -32.07 -13.10
N TYR A 33 28.58 -31.82 -11.88
CA TYR A 33 29.09 -30.95 -10.79
C TYR A 33 29.54 -29.50 -11.07
N PHE A 34 28.91 -28.51 -10.41
CA PHE A 34 29.46 -27.85 -9.20
C PHE A 34 28.45 -26.87 -8.56
N GLU A 35 28.42 -26.90 -7.22
CA GLU A 35 27.71 -25.99 -6.30
C GLU A 35 28.32 -24.57 -6.26
N LYS A 36 27.48 -23.61 -5.84
CA LYS A 36 27.78 -22.39 -5.03
C LYS A 36 28.78 -21.36 -5.56
N THR A 37 28.26 -20.16 -5.86
CA THR A 37 28.95 -18.86 -5.64
C THR A 37 27.88 -17.77 -5.51
N ASN A 38 27.64 -17.27 -4.30
CA ASN A 38 28.16 -16.01 -3.73
C ASN A 38 27.31 -14.78 -4.06
N PHE A 39 26.39 -14.47 -3.14
CA PHE A 39 25.88 -13.11 -2.92
C PHE A 39 27.06 -12.22 -2.51
N MET A 40 27.41 -11.23 -3.34
CA MET A 40 28.35 -10.18 -2.96
C MET A 40 27.67 -9.19 -2.03
N SER A 41 28.15 -9.12 -0.79
CA SER A 41 27.87 -8.01 0.11
C SER A 41 28.75 -6.81 -0.27
N PHE A 42 28.13 -5.65 -0.47
CA PHE A 42 28.85 -4.40 -0.61
C PHE A 42 29.38 -3.96 0.75
N ARG A 43 30.69 -4.07 0.95
CA ARG A 43 31.41 -3.57 2.14
C ARG A 43 31.84 -2.13 1.87
N ALA A 44 31.23 -1.19 2.58
CA ALA A 44 31.66 0.20 2.61
C ALA A 44 33.10 0.32 3.14
N LYS A 45 33.98 0.97 2.36
CA LYS A 45 35.33 1.36 2.79
C LYS A 45 35.21 2.44 3.86
N ARG A 46 35.62 2.14 5.11
CA ARG A 46 36.07 3.16 6.07
C ARG A 46 37.59 3.20 6.07
N GLN A 47 38.14 4.37 5.74
CA GLN A 47 39.49 4.77 6.13
C GLN A 47 39.49 5.14 7.62
N SER A 48 40.42 4.58 8.38
CA SER A 48 41.10 5.27 9.49
C SER A 48 42.23 4.36 9.98
N GLY A 49 43.43 4.92 10.05
CA GLY A 49 44.64 4.24 10.52
C GLY A 49 44.67 4.05 12.04
N TRP A 50 45.91 3.89 12.52
CA TRP A 50 46.38 3.58 13.87
C TRP A 50 46.61 2.09 14.12
N GLY A 51 47.88 1.70 13.93
CA GLY A 51 48.41 0.43 14.38
C GLY A 51 48.75 0.46 15.87
N PHE A 52 48.78 -0.72 16.47
CA PHE A 52 49.75 -1.09 17.50
C PHE A 52 49.92 -2.61 17.49
N SER A 53 51.17 -3.00 17.73
CA SER A 53 51.77 -4.32 17.75
C SER A 53 51.32 -5.23 18.90
N GLY A 54 51.39 -6.55 18.70
CA GLY A 54 51.82 -7.47 19.76
C GLY A 54 51.16 -8.85 19.80
N GLY A 55 51.96 -9.88 19.51
CA GLY A 55 51.97 -11.13 20.30
C GLY A 55 50.99 -12.26 19.91
N SER A 56 51.54 -13.29 19.27
CA SER A 56 51.10 -14.70 19.36
C SER A 56 52.21 -15.48 20.10
N PRO A 57 52.09 -16.79 20.42
CA PRO A 57 50.92 -17.64 20.71
C PRO A 57 51.13 -18.42 22.05
N ASP A 58 50.15 -19.20 22.51
CA ASP A 58 50.43 -20.61 22.86
C ASP A 58 49.18 -21.48 23.04
N ALA A 59 49.37 -22.75 22.70
CA ALA A 59 48.37 -23.80 22.51
C ALA A 59 48.34 -24.81 23.67
N THR A 60 47.65 -25.95 23.42
CA THR A 60 47.56 -27.21 24.19
C THR A 60 46.35 -27.30 25.14
N ASP A 61 45.54 -28.37 25.22
CA ASP A 61 45.56 -29.67 24.56
C ASP A 61 44.26 -30.48 24.84
N ARG A 62 44.08 -31.54 24.04
CA ARG A 62 43.28 -32.79 24.25
C ARG A 62 41.79 -32.89 23.87
N ALA A 63 41.60 -33.74 22.85
CA ALA A 63 40.41 -34.45 22.38
C ALA A 63 40.35 -35.90 23.01
N PRO A 64 39.68 -36.92 22.44
CA PRO A 64 38.24 -37.14 22.13
C PRO A 64 37.73 -38.57 22.51
N ASN A 65 36.45 -38.88 22.22
CA ASN A 65 35.84 -40.16 21.75
C ASN A 65 34.45 -40.42 22.41
N SER A 66 33.43 -41.04 21.81
CA SER A 66 33.18 -41.63 20.48
C SER A 66 31.73 -42.18 20.43
N ASN A 67 31.10 -42.20 19.24
CA ASN A 67 30.14 -43.21 18.69
C ASN A 67 28.84 -43.55 19.46
N LYS A 68 27.69 -43.94 18.89
CA LYS A 68 27.09 -44.17 17.55
C LYS A 68 25.58 -44.45 17.81
N LYS A 69 24.65 -43.78 17.15
CA LYS A 69 23.70 -44.28 16.11
C LYS A 69 23.12 -45.71 16.24
N SER A 70 21.77 -45.81 16.28
CA SER A 70 20.87 -46.49 15.30
C SER A 70 19.44 -46.57 15.89
N GLU A 71 18.41 -45.94 15.30
CA GLU A 71 17.41 -46.51 14.34
C GLU A 71 16.64 -47.74 14.87
N ALA A 72 15.34 -47.99 14.63
CA ALA A 72 14.16 -47.31 14.08
C ALA A 72 12.99 -48.35 14.13
N LYS A 73 11.77 -47.91 13.77
CA LYS A 73 10.50 -48.66 13.54
C LYS A 73 9.63 -48.85 14.80
N GLY A 74 8.34 -48.51 14.84
CA GLY A 74 7.35 -48.19 13.81
C GLY A 74 6.13 -49.11 13.99
N ARG A 75 4.95 -48.54 14.33
CA ARG A 75 3.60 -48.99 13.92
C ARG A 75 2.51 -48.17 14.61
N ALA A 76 1.39 -48.01 13.92
CA ALA A 76 0.26 -47.16 14.24
C ALA A 76 -1.06 -47.96 14.21
N TRP A 77 -2.13 -47.27 14.66
CA TRP A 77 -3.59 -47.50 14.47
C TRP A 77 -4.42 -48.23 15.56
N GLN A 78 -5.21 -47.40 16.27
CA GLN A 78 -6.69 -47.38 16.41
C GLN A 78 -7.51 -48.20 17.44
N CYS A 79 -8.33 -47.42 18.16
CA CYS A 79 -9.78 -47.56 18.49
C CYS A 79 -10.29 -48.41 19.69
N GLY A 80 -11.12 -47.77 20.53
CA GLY A 80 -12.10 -48.40 21.45
C GLY A 80 -12.53 -47.50 22.63
N GLY A 81 -13.76 -46.94 22.61
CA GLY A 81 -14.39 -46.18 23.74
C GLY A 81 -15.09 -47.09 24.77
N PRO A 82 -16.18 -46.67 25.44
CA PRO A 82 -16.41 -45.49 26.31
C PRO A 82 -16.79 -45.92 27.76
N LYS A 83 -16.81 -45.00 28.74
CA LYS A 83 -17.40 -45.26 30.08
C LYS A 83 -18.38 -44.18 30.54
N LYS A 84 -19.50 -44.67 31.09
CA LYS A 84 -20.75 -44.01 31.49
C LYS A 84 -20.68 -43.29 32.85
N ILE A 85 -21.62 -42.36 32.98
CA ILE A 85 -22.10 -41.59 34.14
C ILE A 85 -22.85 -42.48 35.15
N ALA A 86 -22.80 -42.12 36.44
CA ALA A 86 -23.85 -42.41 37.42
C ALA A 86 -24.00 -41.23 38.42
N SER A 87 -25.25 -40.85 38.66
CA SER A 87 -25.82 -39.86 39.60
C SER A 87 -26.37 -40.55 40.85
N VAL A 88 -26.64 -39.83 41.97
CA VAL A 88 -27.90 -39.76 42.78
C VAL A 88 -27.83 -38.61 43.86
N PRO A 89 -28.85 -38.23 44.69
CA PRO A 89 -29.65 -36.99 44.53
C PRO A 89 -29.91 -36.16 45.84
N GLY A 90 -30.78 -35.14 45.76
CA GLY A 90 -31.52 -34.54 46.90
C GLY A 90 -32.11 -33.16 46.54
N SER A 91 -33.34 -33.08 46.02
CA SER A 91 -34.65 -32.94 46.70
C SER A 91 -34.87 -31.63 47.48
N ARG A 92 -35.69 -30.72 46.92
CA ARG A 92 -36.92 -30.21 47.56
C ARG A 92 -37.77 -29.40 46.58
N GLU A 93 -39.06 -29.64 46.69
CA GLU A 93 -40.17 -29.21 45.84
C GLU A 93 -40.72 -27.82 46.21
N THR A 94 -41.09 -27.08 45.15
CA THR A 94 -42.21 -26.13 44.84
C THR A 94 -43.35 -25.89 45.89
N PRO A 95 -44.31 -24.91 45.76
CA PRO A 95 -44.92 -24.42 44.49
C PRO A 95 -45.52 -22.96 44.54
N PRO A 96 -46.57 -22.54 43.78
CA PRO A 96 -46.48 -21.40 42.85
C PRO A 96 -47.51 -20.27 43.14
N ARG A 97 -47.45 -19.14 42.42
CA ARG A 97 -48.67 -18.34 42.16
C ARG A 97 -48.72 -17.81 40.74
N LYS A 98 -49.84 -18.14 40.10
CA LYS A 98 -50.28 -17.80 38.75
C LYS A 98 -51.17 -16.54 38.81
N VAL A 99 -51.07 -15.72 37.76
CA VAL A 99 -52.11 -14.89 37.13
C VAL A 99 -52.53 -13.58 37.85
N MET A 100 -52.20 -12.42 37.27
CA MET A 100 -53.15 -11.49 36.61
C MET A 100 -52.44 -10.21 36.11
N LYS A 101 -52.48 -9.95 34.80
CA LYS A 101 -52.56 -8.59 34.21
C LYS A 101 -54.06 -8.22 34.21
N PRO A 102 -54.47 -6.96 34.44
CA PRO A 102 -54.48 -5.97 33.36
C PRO A 102 -54.20 -4.50 33.76
N PHE A 103 -53.79 -3.71 32.76
CA PHE A 103 -54.08 -2.28 32.56
C PHE A 103 -53.91 -1.28 33.73
N PHE A 104 -52.95 -0.36 33.65
CA PHE A 104 -53.19 1.02 33.16
C PHE A 104 -51.86 1.77 32.95
N ARG A 105 -51.87 2.59 31.90
CA ARG A 105 -50.85 3.56 31.47
C ARG A 105 -50.59 4.60 32.56
N VAL A 106 -49.35 5.10 32.67
CA VAL A 106 -48.94 6.53 32.68
C VAL A 106 -47.44 6.63 33.00
N LEU A 107 -46.70 7.27 32.08
CA LEU A 107 -45.36 7.88 32.17
C LEU A 107 -44.11 7.02 32.44
N PRO A 108 -43.09 7.12 31.55
CA PRO A 108 -41.72 7.25 32.00
C PRO A 108 -41.12 8.55 31.44
N ALA A 109 -40.94 9.55 32.31
CA ALA A 109 -39.92 10.58 32.11
C ALA A 109 -38.77 10.20 33.05
N LEU A 110 -37.84 9.39 32.55
CA LEU A 110 -36.67 8.96 33.29
C LEU A 110 -35.47 9.77 32.77
N ILE A 111 -35.28 10.93 33.39
CA ILE A 111 -34.10 11.78 33.19
C ILE A 111 -32.97 11.17 34.03
N LEU A 112 -32.00 10.53 33.37
CA LEU A 112 -30.74 10.15 34.00
C LEU A 112 -29.74 11.30 33.82
N THR A 113 -29.66 12.20 34.80
CA THR A 113 -28.52 13.13 34.93
C THR A 113 -27.54 12.52 35.93
N MET A 114 -26.53 11.79 35.43
CA MET A 114 -25.37 11.43 36.25
C MET A 114 -24.39 12.61 36.23
N TRP A 115 -24.24 13.26 37.38
CA TRP A 115 -23.12 14.14 37.68
C TRP A 115 -21.90 13.28 38.02
N ALA A 116 -20.95 13.21 37.10
CA ALA A 116 -19.58 12.80 37.38
C ALA A 116 -18.65 13.91 36.89
N ASN A 117 -18.05 14.63 37.82
CA ASN A 117 -17.02 15.63 37.54
C ASN A 117 -15.77 14.92 37.01
N VAL A 118 -15.60 14.95 35.68
CA VAL A 118 -14.30 14.81 35.01
C VAL A 118 -14.18 16.00 34.07
N THR A 119 -13.27 16.92 34.38
CA THR A 119 -13.00 18.13 33.59
C THR A 119 -12.40 17.78 32.24
N LEU A 120 -13.25 17.73 31.21
CA LEU A 120 -12.98 18.00 29.80
C LEU A 120 -14.23 18.72 29.31
N GLY A 121 -14.12 19.98 28.88
CA GLY A 121 -15.27 20.84 28.53
C GLY A 121 -16.19 20.16 27.52
N GLN A 122 -17.41 19.82 27.93
CA GLN A 122 -18.43 19.20 27.09
C GLN A 122 -19.51 20.24 26.77
N ALA A 123 -19.90 20.32 25.50
CA ALA A 123 -21.03 21.11 25.05
C ALA A 123 -22.31 20.72 25.80
N ARG A 124 -23.17 21.70 26.04
CA ARG A 124 -24.44 21.55 26.71
C ARG A 124 -25.58 21.59 25.70
N LEU A 125 -26.50 20.63 25.78
CA LEU A 125 -27.73 20.66 25.01
C LEU A 125 -28.81 21.39 25.82
N ASP A 126 -29.18 22.58 25.36
CA ASP A 126 -30.13 23.46 26.07
C ASP A 126 -31.59 23.18 25.71
N LEU A 127 -31.84 22.83 24.45
CA LEU A 127 -33.19 22.62 23.93
C LEU A 127 -33.20 21.51 22.88
N ILE A 128 -34.25 20.68 22.94
CA ILE A 128 -34.69 19.83 21.84
C ILE A 128 -36.14 20.17 21.56
N GLU A 129 -36.44 20.63 20.36
CA GLU A 129 -37.79 20.92 19.91
C GLU A 129 -38.12 20.06 18.67
N ILE A 130 -39.35 19.54 18.61
CA ILE A 130 -39.83 18.77 17.45
C ILE A 130 -41.12 19.43 16.98
N LYS A 131 -41.13 19.92 15.75
CA LYS A 131 -42.28 20.58 15.12
C LYS A 131 -42.75 19.78 13.91
N PRO A 132 -44.06 19.49 13.76
CA PRO A 132 -44.58 18.95 12.51
C PRO A 132 -44.39 19.98 11.39
N VAL A 133 -44.06 19.53 10.18
CA VAL A 133 -43.93 20.42 9.02
C VAL A 133 -45.34 20.74 8.48
N PRO A 134 -45.77 22.01 8.46
CA PRO A 134 -47.11 22.35 7.95
C PRO A 134 -47.28 21.91 6.50
N GLY A 135 -48.29 21.07 6.23
CA GLY A 135 -48.58 20.55 4.89
C GLY A 135 -47.88 19.22 4.54
N GLU A 136 -46.95 18.73 5.37
CA GLU A 136 -46.23 17.47 5.16
C GLU A 136 -46.41 16.55 6.38
N ALA A 137 -47.51 15.79 6.43
CA ALA A 137 -47.86 14.95 7.57
C ALA A 137 -46.83 13.84 7.90
N THR A 138 -45.94 13.54 6.96
CA THR A 138 -44.90 12.52 7.09
C THR A 138 -43.53 13.09 7.47
N GLN A 139 -43.42 14.41 7.72
CA GLN A 139 -42.17 15.03 8.13
C GLN A 139 -42.32 15.85 9.42
N GLN A 140 -41.24 15.85 10.20
CA GLN A 140 -41.07 16.67 11.39
C GLN A 140 -39.70 17.35 11.35
N THR A 141 -39.64 18.61 11.76
CA THR A 141 -38.39 19.33 11.99
C THR A 141 -37.94 19.10 13.42
N VAL A 142 -36.70 18.67 13.58
CA VAL A 142 -36.02 18.62 14.88
C VAL A 142 -35.10 19.82 14.96
N SER A 143 -35.22 20.58 16.05
CA SER A 143 -34.41 21.76 16.33
C SER A 143 -33.63 21.52 17.64
N LEU A 144 -32.31 21.67 17.60
CA LEU A 144 -31.41 21.50 18.74
C LEU A 144 -30.72 22.84 19.05
N ARG A 145 -30.74 23.27 20.31
CA ARG A 145 -29.94 24.40 20.79
C ARG A 145 -28.77 23.88 21.61
N ILE A 146 -27.55 24.16 21.18
CA ILE A 146 -26.33 23.64 21.77
C ILE A 146 -25.44 24.82 22.20
N SER A 147 -25.03 24.85 23.46
CA SER A 147 -24.17 25.89 24.06
C SER A 147 -22.93 25.31 24.70
N ASP A 148 -22.06 26.16 25.25
CA ASP A 148 -20.87 25.80 26.03
C ASP A 148 -19.88 24.86 25.31
N ALA A 149 -19.96 24.77 23.98
CA ALA A 149 -19.00 24.04 23.16
C ALA A 149 -17.72 24.86 23.03
N VAL A 150 -16.55 24.20 23.05
CA VAL A 150 -15.27 24.88 22.90
C VAL A 150 -15.22 25.52 21.51
N ASN A 151 -14.97 26.83 21.44
CA ASN A 151 -14.93 27.59 20.20
C ASN A 151 -13.98 26.92 19.17
N GLY A 152 -14.45 26.74 17.95
CA GLY A 152 -13.74 26.03 16.88
C GLY A 152 -13.89 24.51 16.91
N SER A 153 -14.53 23.91 17.92
CA SER A 153 -14.91 22.49 17.92
C SER A 153 -15.99 22.24 16.88
N VAL A 154 -16.13 20.98 16.43
CA VAL A 154 -17.27 20.60 15.61
C VAL A 154 -18.19 19.67 16.37
N LEU A 155 -19.47 19.96 16.23
CA LEU A 155 -20.58 19.24 16.81
C LEU A 155 -21.08 18.26 15.74
N ASP A 156 -20.82 16.98 15.92
CA ASP A 156 -21.37 15.90 15.09
C ASP A 156 -22.69 15.42 15.71
N ILE A 157 -23.79 15.68 15.00
CA ILE A 157 -25.15 15.46 15.45
C ILE A 157 -25.62 14.15 14.83
N GLN A 158 -25.93 13.17 15.67
CA GLN A 158 -26.26 11.82 15.24
C GLN A 158 -27.64 11.40 15.75
N GLY A 159 -28.29 10.56 14.95
CA GLY A 159 -29.65 10.08 15.16
C GLY A 159 -29.76 8.57 15.05
N SER A 160 -30.69 7.97 15.79
CA SER A 160 -31.01 6.56 15.62
C SER A 160 -32.37 6.14 16.17
N SER A 161 -32.99 5.14 15.53
CA SER A 161 -34.08 4.34 16.09
C SER A 161 -33.62 3.12 16.90
N ASP A 162 -32.33 2.76 16.87
CA ASP A 162 -31.69 1.69 17.63
C ASP A 162 -30.40 2.20 18.29
N LEU A 163 -30.32 2.17 19.63
CA LEU A 163 -29.16 2.64 20.39
C LEU A 163 -27.83 1.92 20.05
N ARG A 164 -27.87 0.81 19.31
CA ARG A 164 -26.69 0.07 18.84
C ARG A 164 -26.11 0.58 17.53
N GLU A 165 -26.87 1.32 16.74
CA GLU A 165 -26.47 1.77 15.40
C GLU A 165 -26.76 3.26 15.27
N TRP A 166 -25.76 4.11 15.02
CA TRP A 166 -25.95 5.57 14.98
C TRP A 166 -25.60 6.12 13.61
N SER A 167 -26.46 6.99 13.07
CA SER A 167 -26.26 7.65 11.77
C SER A 167 -26.01 9.14 11.95
N ALA A 168 -25.10 9.71 11.17
CA ALA A 168 -24.86 11.16 11.15
C ALA A 168 -26.06 11.89 10.52
N LEU A 169 -26.60 12.89 11.22
CA LEU A 169 -27.66 13.78 10.73
C LEU A 169 -27.09 15.11 10.22
N GLY A 170 -25.95 15.54 10.76
CA GLY A 170 -25.29 16.76 10.33
C GLY A 170 -24.10 17.14 11.20
N GLN A 171 -23.34 18.12 10.75
CA GLN A 171 -22.21 18.70 11.48
C GLN A 171 -22.37 20.21 11.55
N ALA A 172 -21.90 20.80 12.65
CA ALA A 172 -21.90 22.25 12.82
C ALA A 172 -20.69 22.71 13.65
N ALA A 173 -20.15 23.88 13.31
CA ALA A 173 -19.05 24.47 14.07
C ALA A 173 -19.59 25.14 15.34
N ALA A 174 -18.91 24.91 16.46
CA ALA A 174 -19.13 25.62 17.71
C ALA A 174 -18.52 27.02 17.62
N GLY A 175 -19.34 28.04 17.79
CA GLY A 175 -18.93 29.44 17.92
C GLY A 175 -19.00 29.93 19.38
N GLU A 176 -18.85 31.25 19.56
CA GLU A 176 -19.03 31.91 20.87
C GLU A 176 -20.51 31.98 21.29
N GLU A 177 -21.43 31.94 20.33
CA GLU A 177 -22.87 31.94 20.59
C GLU A 177 -23.47 30.51 20.55
N PRO A 178 -24.57 30.26 21.29
CA PRO A 178 -25.31 29.01 21.19
C PRO A 178 -25.73 28.71 19.76
N LEU A 179 -25.46 27.49 19.30
CA LEU A 179 -25.83 27.01 17.98
C LEU A 179 -27.29 26.53 17.98
N ASP A 180 -28.10 27.10 17.10
CA ASP A 180 -29.42 26.56 16.75
C ASP A 180 -29.29 25.73 15.45
N TRP A 181 -29.50 24.41 15.55
CA TRP A 181 -29.43 23.48 14.42
C TRP A 181 -30.81 22.88 14.12
N GLU A 182 -31.17 22.76 12.85
CA GLU A 182 -32.44 22.17 12.42
C GLU A 182 -32.25 21.09 11.36
N HIS A 183 -33.07 20.04 11.44
CA HIS A 183 -33.08 18.97 10.43
C HIS A 183 -34.47 18.34 10.29
N LYS A 184 -34.84 18.04 9.05
CA LYS A 184 -36.10 17.37 8.74
C LYS A 184 -35.92 15.86 8.80
N LEU A 185 -36.77 15.19 9.57
CA LEU A 185 -36.84 13.73 9.65
C LEU A 185 -38.22 13.23 9.23
N PRO A 186 -38.31 12.00 8.71
CA PRO A 186 -39.58 11.31 8.59
C PRO A 186 -40.25 11.20 9.97
N THR A 187 -41.57 11.39 10.02
CA THR A 187 -42.36 11.16 11.23
C THR A 187 -42.31 9.68 11.58
N ALA A 188 -41.44 9.31 12.53
CA ALA A 188 -41.23 7.92 12.93
C ALA A 188 -42.29 7.45 13.95
N THR A 189 -42.74 6.20 13.83
CA THR A 189 -43.63 5.53 14.80
C THR A 189 -42.87 4.99 16.02
N ALA A 190 -41.54 4.94 15.96
CA ALA A 190 -40.65 4.45 17.01
C ALA A 190 -39.87 5.62 17.67
N PRO A 191 -39.46 5.48 18.95
CA PRO A 191 -38.61 6.47 19.59
C PRO A 191 -37.31 6.66 18.82
N TYR A 192 -36.95 7.91 18.56
CA TYR A 192 -35.74 8.31 17.84
C TYR A 192 -34.83 9.07 18.81
N PHE A 193 -33.60 8.61 18.94
CA PHE A 193 -32.59 9.12 19.87
C PHE A 193 -31.64 10.05 19.15
N PHE A 194 -31.19 11.09 19.86
CA PHE A 194 -30.21 12.05 19.38
C PHE A 194 -29.01 12.07 20.31
N ARG A 195 -27.82 12.28 19.74
CA ARG A 195 -26.62 12.63 20.50
C ARG A 195 -25.81 13.67 19.75
N VAL A 196 -25.11 14.50 20.50
CA VAL A 196 -24.15 15.46 19.98
C VAL A 196 -22.77 15.02 20.44
N LYS A 197 -21.89 14.75 19.49
CA LYS A 197 -20.48 14.45 19.76
C LYS A 197 -19.67 15.72 19.53
N VAL A 198 -18.98 16.18 20.57
CA VAL A 198 -18.07 17.32 20.48
C VAL A 198 -16.70 16.79 20.05
N ASN A 199 -16.36 17.06 18.81
CA ASN A 199 -15.05 16.80 18.22
C ASN A 199 -14.21 18.05 18.50
N ALA A 200 -13.02 17.90 19.10
CA ALA A 200 -12.13 19.01 19.39
C ALA A 200 -11.83 19.83 18.11
N PRO A 201 -11.33 21.07 18.20
CA PRO A 201 -11.05 21.90 17.02
C PRO A 201 -10.07 21.30 15.99
N GLY A 202 -9.45 20.15 16.28
CA GLY A 202 -8.64 19.36 15.35
C GLY A 202 -9.25 18.02 14.91
N ASP A 203 -10.41 17.61 15.43
CA ASP A 203 -11.06 16.31 15.17
C ASP A 203 -12.00 16.34 13.94
N VAL A 204 -12.08 17.47 13.23
CA VAL A 204 -12.71 17.51 11.90
C VAL A 204 -11.64 17.54 10.85
N LEU A 205 -11.47 16.35 10.27
CA LEU A 205 -10.73 16.15 9.06
C LEU A 205 -11.25 17.14 8.02
N ALA A 206 -10.37 18.03 7.59
CA ALA A 206 -10.62 18.90 6.46
C ALA A 206 -10.99 18.06 5.21
N ASP A 207 -11.49 18.71 4.17
CA ASP A 207 -11.68 18.03 2.89
C ASP A 207 -10.37 17.36 2.44
N GLY A 208 -10.47 16.09 2.11
CA GLY A 208 -9.32 15.23 1.86
C GLY A 208 -9.64 13.74 1.94
N LEU A 209 -8.63 12.96 1.55
CA LEU A 209 -8.63 11.51 1.63
C LEU A 209 -7.72 11.09 2.79
N TYR A 210 -8.21 10.19 3.64
CA TYR A 210 -7.50 9.78 4.85
C TYR A 210 -7.46 8.27 4.98
N ALA A 211 -6.40 7.76 5.61
CA ALA A 211 -6.24 6.37 6.00
C ALA A 211 -6.12 6.26 7.52
N LYS A 212 -7.10 5.59 8.14
CA LYS A 212 -7.07 5.23 9.56
C LYS A 212 -6.46 3.84 9.71
N ILE A 213 -5.22 3.81 10.18
CA ILE A 213 -4.41 2.59 10.34
C ILE A 213 -4.53 2.13 11.79
N SER A 214 -5.24 1.03 12.01
CA SER A 214 -5.39 0.40 13.33
C SER A 214 -4.31 -0.67 13.51
N THR A 215 -3.60 -0.62 14.63
CA THR A 215 -2.59 -1.60 15.01
C THR A 215 -2.84 -2.11 16.43
N ASN A 216 -2.20 -3.21 16.80
CA ASN A 216 -2.21 -3.71 18.17
C ASN A 216 -1.54 -2.78 19.21
N LEU A 217 -0.89 -1.69 18.77
CA LEU A 217 -0.27 -0.68 19.64
C LEU A 217 -0.98 0.69 19.61
N GLY A 218 -2.09 0.80 18.88
CA GLY A 218 -2.88 2.02 18.76
C GLY A 218 -3.30 2.31 17.32
N THR A 219 -3.99 3.43 17.15
CA THR A 219 -4.52 3.86 15.85
C THR A 219 -3.91 5.20 15.45
N MET A 220 -3.54 5.33 14.18
CA MET A 220 -3.07 6.57 13.58
C MET A 220 -3.91 6.93 12.35
N THR A 221 -4.09 8.22 12.09
CA THR A 221 -4.81 8.74 10.92
C THR A 221 -3.83 9.50 10.04
N ALA A 222 -3.71 9.11 8.77
CA ALA A 222 -2.88 9.79 7.78
C ALA A 222 -3.73 10.48 6.71
N ARG A 223 -3.39 11.72 6.35
CA ARG A 223 -3.89 12.40 5.16
C ARG A 223 -3.11 11.91 3.94
N LEU A 224 -3.80 11.61 2.85
CA LEU A 224 -3.21 11.12 1.60
C LEU A 224 -3.20 12.23 0.52
N GLU A 225 -2.12 12.29 -0.25
CA GLU A 225 -1.86 13.34 -1.26
C GLU A 225 -2.36 12.93 -2.66
N TYR A 226 -3.63 12.53 -2.75
CA TYR A 226 -4.25 11.94 -3.95
C TYR A 226 -4.28 12.86 -5.18
N GLU A 227 -4.22 14.18 -5.00
CA GLU A 227 -4.16 15.14 -6.12
C GLU A 227 -2.74 15.26 -6.72
N LYS A 228 -1.70 15.00 -5.92
CA LYS A 228 -0.29 15.17 -6.33
C LYS A 228 0.34 13.88 -6.83
N VAL A 229 0.01 12.75 -6.18
CA VAL A 229 0.55 11.42 -6.48
C VAL A 229 -0.59 10.39 -6.61
N PRO A 230 -1.51 10.59 -7.58
CA PRO A 230 -2.76 9.84 -7.67
C PRO A 230 -2.60 8.34 -7.84
N ILE A 231 -1.61 7.87 -8.60
CA ILE A 231 -1.40 6.43 -8.87
C ILE A 231 -0.96 5.71 -7.59
N ILE A 232 -0.01 6.30 -6.86
CA ILE A 232 0.47 5.74 -5.59
C ILE A 232 -0.65 5.70 -4.56
N VAL A 233 -1.44 6.77 -4.45
CA VAL A 233 -2.54 6.84 -3.48
C VAL A 233 -3.68 5.90 -3.87
N ALA A 234 -4.05 5.83 -5.14
CA ALA A 234 -5.06 4.90 -5.64
C ALA A 234 -4.64 3.46 -5.38
N ASN A 235 -3.37 3.10 -5.60
CA ASN A 235 -2.84 1.78 -5.26
C ASN A 235 -2.97 1.46 -3.77
N PHE A 236 -2.54 2.38 -2.89
CA PHE A 236 -2.63 2.17 -1.45
C PHE A 236 -4.08 2.02 -0.99
N VAL A 237 -4.98 2.89 -1.47
CA VAL A 237 -6.42 2.87 -1.17
C VAL A 237 -7.05 1.58 -1.70
N GLY A 238 -6.76 1.20 -2.94
CA GLY A 238 -7.34 0.02 -3.56
C GLY A 238 -6.89 -1.27 -2.92
N LEU A 239 -5.64 -1.34 -2.45
CA LEU A 239 -5.16 -2.45 -1.62
C LEU A 239 -5.84 -2.46 -0.23
N ALA A 240 -6.05 -1.30 0.39
CA ALA A 240 -6.73 -1.20 1.68
C ALA A 240 -8.21 -1.58 1.60
N GLU A 241 -8.90 -1.25 0.52
CA GLU A 241 -10.32 -1.54 0.33
C GLU A 241 -10.59 -2.88 -0.38
N GLY A 242 -9.57 -3.50 -0.95
CA GLY A 242 -9.72 -4.74 -1.73
C GLY A 242 -10.31 -4.51 -3.12
N THR A 243 -10.10 -3.35 -3.72
CA THR A 243 -10.53 -3.00 -5.09
C THR A 243 -9.41 -3.07 -6.13
N LYS A 244 -8.15 -3.20 -5.69
CA LYS A 244 -6.99 -3.48 -6.56
C LYS A 244 -6.71 -4.97 -6.57
N PHE A 245 -6.46 -5.54 -7.74
CA PHE A 245 -6.09 -6.95 -7.86
C PHE A 245 -4.70 -7.17 -7.29
N TYR A 246 -4.50 -8.27 -6.57
CA TYR A 246 -3.20 -8.58 -5.97
C TYR A 246 -2.97 -10.08 -5.84
N ASN A 247 -1.70 -10.45 -5.65
CA ASN A 247 -1.35 -11.76 -5.10
C ASN A 247 -0.32 -11.59 -3.98
N LYS A 248 -0.47 -12.33 -2.89
CA LYS A 248 0.51 -12.35 -1.79
C LYS A 248 1.68 -13.31 -2.08
N ASP A 249 1.54 -14.14 -3.11
CA ASP A 249 2.57 -14.98 -3.68
C ASP A 249 3.17 -14.31 -4.92
N ASN A 250 4.37 -13.71 -4.77
CA ASN A 250 5.11 -12.99 -5.81
C ASN A 250 5.38 -13.80 -7.11
N THR A 251 5.09 -15.11 -7.12
CA THR A 251 5.28 -15.98 -8.28
C THR A 251 4.02 -16.14 -9.14
N LYS A 252 2.90 -15.59 -8.70
CA LYS A 252 1.59 -15.71 -9.36
C LYS A 252 1.07 -14.35 -9.74
N GLU A 253 0.29 -14.34 -10.82
CA GLU A 253 -0.41 -13.15 -11.30
C GLU A 253 -1.36 -12.59 -10.23
N PRO A 254 -1.55 -11.26 -10.20
CA PRO A 254 -2.60 -10.62 -9.43
C PRO A 254 -3.98 -11.20 -9.76
N VAL A 255 -4.84 -11.32 -8.75
CA VAL A 255 -6.22 -11.79 -8.92
C VAL A 255 -7.17 -10.85 -8.17
N ASP A 256 -8.44 -10.85 -8.60
CA ASP A 256 -9.51 -10.18 -7.85
C ASP A 256 -9.56 -10.75 -6.42
N PRO A 257 -9.39 -9.90 -5.40
CA PRO A 257 -9.41 -10.36 -4.01
C PRO A 257 -10.82 -10.63 -3.46
N GLU A 258 -11.87 -10.44 -4.27
CA GLU A 258 -13.28 -10.54 -3.87
C GLU A 258 -13.61 -9.53 -2.74
N GLY A 259 -13.04 -8.32 -2.84
CA GLY A 259 -13.23 -7.25 -1.84
C GLY A 259 -12.47 -7.47 -0.53
N LYS A 260 -11.51 -8.40 -0.46
CA LYS A 260 -10.69 -8.61 0.75
C LYS A 260 -9.58 -7.56 0.87
N PRO A 261 -9.47 -6.84 2.00
CA PRO A 261 -8.37 -5.93 2.26
C PRO A 261 -7.00 -6.62 2.24
N TYR A 262 -6.02 -6.01 1.58
CA TYR A 262 -4.67 -6.54 1.46
C TYR A 262 -3.87 -6.46 2.77
N TYR A 263 -3.94 -5.32 3.44
CA TYR A 263 -3.06 -4.97 4.56
C TYR A 263 -3.44 -5.62 5.89
N ASP A 264 -4.68 -6.11 6.01
CA ASP A 264 -5.19 -6.71 7.24
C ASP A 264 -4.35 -7.94 7.63
N GLY A 265 -3.86 -7.92 8.86
CA GLY A 265 -2.99 -8.96 9.43
C GLY A 265 -1.52 -8.88 9.01
N LEU A 266 -1.12 -7.92 8.16
CA LEU A 266 0.28 -7.70 7.85
C LEU A 266 1.01 -7.03 9.02
N ILE A 267 2.34 -7.13 9.04
CA ILE A 267 3.17 -6.59 10.13
C ILE A 267 4.08 -5.46 9.68
N PHE A 268 4.43 -4.58 10.61
CA PHE A 268 5.63 -3.75 10.50
C PHE A 268 6.85 -4.65 10.72
N HIS A 269 7.44 -5.12 9.62
CA HIS A 269 8.49 -6.14 9.65
C HIS A 269 9.89 -5.54 9.85
N ARG A 270 10.03 -4.21 9.80
CA ARG A 270 11.29 -3.51 10.04
C ARG A 270 11.02 -2.18 10.75
N VAL A 271 11.60 -2.02 11.93
CA VAL A 271 11.41 -0.86 12.80
C VAL A 271 12.77 -0.33 13.20
N ILE A 272 13.08 0.92 12.86
CA ILE A 272 14.35 1.56 13.20
C ILE A 272 14.03 2.89 13.89
N LYS A 273 14.32 2.95 15.18
CA LYS A 273 14.17 4.15 15.99
C LYS A 273 14.97 5.30 15.37
N ASP A 274 14.40 6.50 15.41
CA ASP A 274 14.94 7.74 14.83
C ASP A 274 15.13 7.68 13.31
N PHE A 275 14.45 6.74 12.66
CA PHE A 275 14.43 6.61 11.20
C PHE A 275 13.01 6.37 10.68
N MET A 276 12.49 5.13 10.75
CA MET A 276 11.19 4.78 10.16
C MET A 276 10.62 3.44 10.69
N ILE A 277 9.33 3.23 10.44
CA ILE A 277 8.62 1.96 10.60
C ILE A 277 8.10 1.49 9.24
N GLN A 278 8.48 0.29 8.79
CA GLN A 278 8.16 -0.24 7.45
C GLN A 278 7.24 -1.47 7.53
N GLY A 279 6.17 -1.44 6.74
CA GLY A 279 5.11 -2.44 6.68
C GLY A 279 4.72 -2.82 5.25
N GLY A 280 3.54 -3.42 5.08
CA GLY A 280 2.97 -3.77 3.77
C GLY A 280 3.53 -5.02 3.09
N CYS A 281 4.50 -5.73 3.70
CA CYS A 281 5.04 -6.96 3.14
C CYS A 281 4.17 -8.19 3.50
N PRO A 282 3.60 -8.92 2.54
CA PRO A 282 2.76 -10.10 2.80
C PRO A 282 3.52 -11.28 3.42
N LEU A 283 4.82 -11.37 3.13
CA LEU A 283 5.72 -12.39 3.68
C LEU A 283 6.34 -11.99 5.03
N GLY A 284 6.13 -10.76 5.50
CA GLY A 284 6.69 -10.26 6.76
C GLY A 284 8.23 -10.27 6.86
N ASN A 285 8.94 -10.30 5.73
CA ASN A 285 10.41 -10.39 5.66
C ASN A 285 11.05 -9.32 4.75
N GLY A 286 10.25 -8.40 4.20
CA GLY A 286 10.68 -7.32 3.31
C GLY A 286 10.82 -7.70 1.83
N THR A 287 10.58 -8.95 1.43
CA THR A 287 10.71 -9.39 0.03
C THR A 287 9.38 -9.58 -0.69
N GLY A 288 8.25 -9.53 0.03
CA GLY A 288 6.91 -9.73 -0.53
C GLY A 288 6.33 -8.46 -1.14
N ASN A 289 5.52 -8.61 -2.19
CA ASN A 289 4.84 -7.53 -2.92
C ASN A 289 3.47 -8.03 -3.41
N PRO A 290 2.62 -7.19 -4.03
CA PRO A 290 1.29 -7.61 -4.47
C PRO A 290 1.29 -8.32 -5.84
N SER A 291 2.44 -8.88 -6.23
CA SER A 291 2.75 -9.41 -7.56
C SER A 291 2.75 -8.41 -8.71
N TYR A 292 2.85 -7.11 -8.40
CA TYR A 292 3.11 -6.11 -9.41
C TYR A 292 4.01 -4.96 -8.94
N TRP A 293 4.42 -4.14 -9.90
CA TRP A 293 5.14 -2.89 -9.69
C TRP A 293 4.43 -1.69 -10.32
N LEU A 294 4.63 -0.53 -9.71
CA LEU A 294 4.14 0.77 -10.14
C LEU A 294 5.31 1.76 -10.31
N PRO A 295 5.15 2.76 -11.21
CA PRO A 295 6.13 3.82 -11.37
C PRO A 295 6.24 4.68 -10.10
N ASP A 296 7.36 5.38 -9.96
CA ASP A 296 7.47 6.45 -8.96
C ASP A 296 6.61 7.66 -9.34
N GLN A 297 6.13 8.38 -8.33
CA GLN A 297 5.53 9.70 -8.50
C GLN A 297 6.13 10.65 -7.47
N PHE A 298 6.71 11.74 -7.97
CA PHE A 298 7.39 12.73 -7.15
C PHE A 298 6.72 14.10 -7.32
N HIS A 299 6.65 14.86 -6.23
CA HIS A 299 6.14 16.22 -6.25
C HIS A 299 7.05 17.12 -5.41
N PRO A 300 7.42 18.33 -5.88
CA PRO A 300 8.38 19.20 -5.20
C PRO A 300 7.99 19.59 -3.77
N ASP A 301 6.69 19.61 -3.48
CA ASP A 301 6.12 19.90 -2.16
C ASP A 301 6.10 18.71 -1.19
N LEU A 302 6.36 17.49 -1.69
CA LEU A 302 6.29 16.27 -0.88
C LEU A 302 7.70 15.81 -0.51
N LYS A 303 8.03 15.92 0.78
CA LYS A 303 9.37 15.69 1.31
C LYS A 303 9.34 14.90 2.61
N HIS A 304 10.43 14.21 2.90
CA HIS A 304 10.65 13.51 4.17
C HIS A 304 11.17 14.48 5.25
N ASP A 305 10.38 15.52 5.53
CA ASP A 305 10.78 16.69 6.34
C ASP A 305 10.60 16.52 7.85
N GLY A 306 10.03 15.41 8.30
CA GLY A 306 9.72 15.20 9.71
C GLY A 306 9.10 13.83 9.98
N PRO A 307 8.65 13.60 11.22
CA PRO A 307 7.93 12.37 11.60
C PRO A 307 6.55 12.29 10.94
N GLY A 308 6.07 11.07 10.77
CA GLY A 308 4.72 10.78 10.27
C GLY A 308 4.57 10.84 8.75
N VAL A 309 5.64 11.03 7.97
CA VAL A 309 5.55 11.03 6.50
C VAL A 309 5.38 9.59 6.00
N LEU A 310 4.34 9.35 5.20
CA LEU A 310 4.07 8.07 4.52
C LEU A 310 4.75 8.08 3.15
N SER A 311 5.51 7.03 2.86
CA SER A 311 6.26 6.91 1.61
C SER A 311 6.39 5.45 1.17
N MET A 312 6.47 5.22 -0.14
CA MET A 312 6.59 3.88 -0.70
C MET A 312 8.00 3.32 -0.48
N ALA A 313 8.07 2.08 0.03
CA ALA A 313 9.31 1.33 0.04
C ALA A 313 9.52 0.69 -1.34
N ASN A 314 10.75 0.77 -1.85
CA ASN A 314 11.13 0.21 -3.13
C ASN A 314 12.51 -0.47 -3.05
N SER A 315 12.85 -1.27 -4.06
CA SER A 315 14.17 -1.90 -4.26
C SER A 315 14.93 -1.23 -5.40
N GLY A 316 14.75 0.09 -5.54
CA GLY A 316 15.17 0.89 -6.68
C GLY A 316 13.97 1.51 -7.40
N GLU A 317 14.25 2.45 -8.29
CA GLU A 317 13.21 3.19 -9.01
C GLU A 317 12.24 2.25 -9.74
N HIS A 318 10.97 2.66 -9.74
CA HIS A 318 9.83 1.96 -10.33
C HIS A 318 9.57 0.55 -9.78
N THR A 319 9.89 0.33 -8.51
CA THR A 319 9.55 -0.92 -7.81
C THR A 319 8.66 -0.65 -6.61
N ASN A 320 7.71 0.28 -6.80
CA ASN A 320 6.64 0.49 -5.82
C ASN A 320 5.64 -0.66 -5.93
N GLY A 321 5.37 -1.32 -4.81
CA GLY A 321 4.38 -2.40 -4.75
C GLY A 321 3.34 -2.09 -3.68
N SER A 322 3.38 -2.85 -2.59
CA SER A 322 2.51 -2.66 -1.43
C SER A 322 3.26 -2.21 -0.19
N GLN A 323 4.59 -2.30 -0.19
CA GLN A 323 5.38 -1.92 0.97
C GLN A 323 5.45 -0.40 1.10
N PHE A 324 5.22 0.08 2.30
CA PHE A 324 5.33 1.49 2.66
C PHE A 324 6.04 1.62 3.99
N PHE A 325 6.55 2.82 4.27
CA PHE A 325 7.09 3.17 5.57
C PHE A 325 6.51 4.49 6.06
N ILE A 326 6.57 4.68 7.37
CA ILE A 326 6.23 5.92 8.06
C ILE A 326 7.49 6.42 8.76
N THR A 327 7.88 7.66 8.51
CA THR A 327 9.07 8.24 9.14
C THR A 327 8.87 8.44 10.65
N HIS A 328 9.90 8.17 11.43
CA HIS A 328 9.97 8.52 12.85
C HIS A 328 10.78 9.82 13.07
N ALA A 329 11.63 10.19 12.10
CA ALA A 329 12.38 11.44 12.09
C ALA A 329 12.49 11.97 10.65
N ALA A 330 13.00 13.19 10.45
CA ALA A 330 13.26 13.71 9.11
C ALA A 330 14.34 12.87 8.39
N THR A 331 14.09 12.51 7.13
CA THR A 331 14.97 11.66 6.31
C THR A 331 15.15 12.23 4.89
N PRO A 332 15.67 13.46 4.73
CA PRO A 332 15.71 14.15 3.44
C PRO A 332 16.56 13.45 2.37
N TRP A 333 17.44 12.52 2.76
CA TRP A 333 18.22 11.70 1.83
C TRP A 333 17.39 10.66 1.05
N LEU A 334 16.10 10.53 1.37
CA LEU A 334 15.13 9.70 0.65
C LEU A 334 14.30 10.51 -0.37
N ASP A 335 14.47 11.84 -0.39
CA ASP A 335 13.78 12.72 -1.34
C ASP A 335 14.36 12.56 -2.74
N PHE A 336 13.53 12.68 -3.78
CA PHE A 336 13.97 12.59 -5.18
C PHE A 336 14.98 13.66 -5.59
N SER A 337 15.05 14.76 -4.84
CA SER A 337 16.04 15.83 -5.05
C SER A 337 17.42 15.50 -4.43
N ASP A 338 17.55 14.38 -3.72
CA ASP A 338 18.75 14.02 -2.97
C ASP A 338 19.33 12.69 -3.44
N THR A 339 20.57 12.73 -3.93
CA THR A 339 21.23 11.58 -4.57
C THR A 339 21.89 10.61 -3.58
N ARG A 340 21.74 10.83 -2.26
CA ARG A 340 22.51 10.09 -1.25
C ARG A 340 22.02 8.67 -0.99
N ALA A 341 20.72 8.40 -1.01
CA ALA A 341 20.19 7.15 -0.45
C ALA A 341 18.90 6.60 -1.08
N GLY A 342 18.60 7.00 -2.32
CA GLY A 342 17.51 6.45 -3.13
C GLY A 342 16.22 7.27 -3.03
N ASN A 343 15.45 7.28 -4.11
CA ASN A 343 14.27 8.12 -4.25
C ASN A 343 13.00 7.34 -3.81
N HIS A 344 12.18 7.95 -2.95
CA HIS A 344 10.96 7.32 -2.44
C HIS A 344 9.73 8.22 -2.61
N SER A 345 8.64 7.65 -3.12
CA SER A 345 7.40 8.38 -3.43
C SER A 345 6.61 8.67 -2.15
N VAL A 346 6.68 9.91 -1.66
CA VAL A 346 5.86 10.40 -0.54
C VAL A 346 4.40 10.53 -0.98
N PHE A 347 3.48 9.96 -0.21
CA PHE A 347 2.05 9.93 -0.57
C PHE A 347 1.09 10.31 0.56
N GLY A 348 1.61 10.65 1.74
CA GLY A 348 0.75 11.12 2.83
C GLY A 348 1.53 11.55 4.07
N LYS A 349 0.79 12.01 5.09
CA LYS A 349 1.33 12.39 6.39
C LYS A 349 0.34 12.09 7.51
N VAL A 350 0.83 11.49 8.59
CA VAL A 350 0.07 11.26 9.83
C VAL A 350 -0.33 12.60 10.44
N VAL A 351 -1.63 12.78 10.63
CA VAL A 351 -2.24 13.98 11.23
C VAL A 351 -2.73 13.72 12.66
N GLU A 352 -2.99 12.46 13.01
CA GLU A 352 -3.38 12.02 14.36
C GLU A 352 -2.66 10.72 14.73
N GLY A 353 -2.27 10.57 16.00
CA GLY A 353 -1.62 9.34 16.49
C GLY A 353 -0.12 9.27 16.22
N LEU A 354 0.59 10.41 16.20
CA LEU A 354 2.06 10.43 16.15
C LEU A 354 2.68 9.68 17.34
N ASP A 355 2.04 9.70 18.51
CA ASP A 355 2.48 8.93 19.69
C ASP A 355 2.44 7.41 19.45
N VAL A 356 1.60 6.93 18.54
CA VAL A 356 1.56 5.51 18.13
C VAL A 356 2.80 5.17 17.32
N ILE A 357 3.29 6.08 16.48
CA ILE A 357 4.55 5.89 15.76
C ILE A 357 5.70 5.77 16.77
N ASP A 358 5.75 6.64 17.78
CA ASP A 358 6.77 6.59 18.83
C ASP A 358 6.71 5.27 19.62
N LYS A 359 5.50 4.81 19.95
CA LYS A 359 5.29 3.50 20.60
C LYS A 359 5.81 2.35 19.75
N ILE A 360 5.50 2.34 18.45
CA ILE A 360 5.99 1.30 17.53
C ILE A 360 7.51 1.40 17.38
N ALA A 361 8.08 2.59 17.21
CA ALA A 361 9.51 2.80 17.10
C ALA A 361 10.29 2.42 18.38
N GLY A 362 9.61 2.42 19.53
CA GLY A 362 10.15 2.02 20.83
C GLY A 362 10.14 0.51 21.13
N VAL A 363 9.57 -0.33 20.27
CA VAL A 363 9.54 -1.79 20.51
C VAL A 363 10.92 -2.43 20.41
N SER A 364 11.13 -3.52 21.15
CA SER A 364 12.34 -4.33 21.03
C SER A 364 12.42 -4.97 19.64
N THR A 365 13.58 -4.84 18.98
CA THR A 365 13.84 -5.44 17.67
C THR A 365 14.95 -6.48 17.74
N GLY A 366 14.85 -7.50 16.89
CA GLY A 366 15.83 -8.55 16.70
C GLY A 366 16.64 -8.35 15.42
N GLU A 367 17.02 -9.46 14.78
CA GLU A 367 17.77 -9.46 13.53
C GLU A 367 17.05 -8.66 12.44
N ALA A 368 17.84 -7.95 11.60
CA ALA A 368 17.35 -7.07 10.54
C ALA A 368 16.39 -5.95 11.00
N ASN A 369 16.38 -5.63 12.31
CA ASN A 369 15.47 -4.67 12.93
C ASN A 369 14.00 -5.10 12.91
N LYS A 370 13.72 -6.39 12.84
CA LYS A 370 12.37 -6.93 12.92
C LYS A 370 11.88 -6.90 14.38
N PRO A 371 10.67 -6.40 14.68
CA PRO A 371 10.12 -6.47 16.04
C PRO A 371 10.12 -7.89 16.60
N VAL A 372 10.51 -8.04 17.88
CA VAL A 372 10.48 -9.33 18.58
C VAL A 372 9.04 -9.78 18.78
N GLU A 373 8.21 -8.86 19.27
CA GLU A 373 6.76 -9.01 19.29
C GLU A 373 6.18 -8.35 18.05
N ALA A 374 5.31 -9.07 17.33
CA ALA A 374 4.76 -8.58 16.08
C ALA A 374 3.91 -7.31 16.30
N VAL A 375 4.22 -6.27 15.54
CA VAL A 375 3.36 -5.09 15.41
C VAL A 375 2.48 -5.30 14.18
N THR A 376 1.21 -5.59 14.41
CA THR A 376 0.25 -6.02 13.38
C THR A 376 -0.64 -4.86 12.97
N ILE A 377 -0.82 -4.70 11.67
CA ILE A 377 -1.85 -3.86 11.05
C ILE A 377 -3.15 -4.64 11.13
N GLU A 378 -4.04 -4.23 12.03
CA GLU A 378 -5.34 -4.89 12.23
C GLU A 378 -6.32 -4.52 11.11
N SER A 379 -6.32 -3.25 10.69
CA SER A 379 -7.08 -2.77 9.54
C SER A 379 -6.58 -1.41 9.05
N ILE A 380 -6.81 -1.12 7.76
CA ILE A 380 -6.68 0.22 7.20
C ILE A 380 -8.04 0.65 6.65
N LYS A 381 -8.66 1.66 7.26
CA LYS A 381 -9.96 2.20 6.82
C LYS A 381 -9.77 3.52 6.10
N ILE A 382 -10.33 3.62 4.90
CA ILE A 382 -10.27 4.84 4.09
C ILE A 382 -11.46 5.74 4.45
N ILE A 383 -11.17 7.03 4.66
CA ILE A 383 -12.16 8.05 4.99
C ILE A 383 -12.09 9.13 3.90
N ARG A 384 -13.24 9.44 3.29
CA ARG A 384 -13.37 10.42 2.20
C ARG A 384 -14.19 11.62 2.68
N HIS A 385 -13.57 12.79 2.78
CA HIS A 385 -14.22 14.06 3.12
C HIS A 385 -14.13 15.06 1.95
N GLY A 386 -15.25 15.71 1.63
CA GLY A 386 -15.35 16.60 0.47
C GLY A 386 -15.65 15.87 -0.85
N GLU A 387 -16.22 16.59 -1.80
CA GLU A 387 -16.69 16.01 -3.08
C GLU A 387 -15.55 15.44 -3.93
N LYS A 388 -14.39 16.10 -3.96
CA LYS A 388 -13.21 15.61 -4.68
C LYS A 388 -12.72 14.25 -4.15
N ALA A 389 -12.61 14.10 -2.83
CA ALA A 389 -12.13 12.85 -2.23
C ALA A 389 -13.16 11.73 -2.37
N LYS A 390 -14.47 12.04 -2.31
CA LYS A 390 -15.54 11.07 -2.57
C LYS A 390 -15.53 10.55 -4.01
N GLY A 391 -15.20 11.41 -4.97
CA GLY A 391 -15.07 11.05 -6.38
C GLY A 391 -13.73 10.39 -6.76
N PHE A 392 -12.79 10.24 -5.82
CA PHE A 392 -11.52 9.60 -6.10
C PHE A 392 -11.68 8.07 -6.16
N GLU A 393 -11.56 7.53 -7.36
CA GLU A 393 -11.64 6.09 -7.63
C GLU A 393 -10.28 5.42 -7.49
N ALA A 394 -10.27 4.23 -6.87
CA ALA A 394 -9.09 3.43 -6.60
C ALA A 394 -9.31 1.96 -7.02
N THR A 395 -10.09 1.75 -8.07
CA THR A 395 -10.30 0.43 -8.68
C THR A 395 -9.14 0.06 -9.60
N GLU A 396 -9.06 -1.22 -9.97
CA GLU A 396 -8.13 -1.71 -10.99
C GLU A 396 -8.19 -0.85 -12.26
N GLU A 397 -9.39 -0.61 -12.79
CA GLU A 397 -9.61 0.10 -14.04
C GLU A 397 -9.23 1.58 -13.95
N ALA A 398 -9.51 2.23 -12.81
CA ALA A 398 -9.14 3.62 -12.58
C ALA A 398 -7.62 3.78 -12.55
N ILE A 399 -6.91 2.85 -11.89
CA ILE A 399 -5.44 2.87 -11.80
C ILE A 399 -4.81 2.60 -13.16
N ASP A 400 -5.32 1.62 -13.91
CA ASP A 400 -4.88 1.35 -15.27
C ASP A 400 -5.12 2.55 -16.20
N GLN A 401 -6.22 3.27 -16.03
CA GLN A 401 -6.47 4.49 -16.79
C GLN A 401 -5.48 5.60 -16.43
N MET A 402 -5.21 5.82 -15.13
CA MET A 402 -4.21 6.81 -14.69
C MET A 402 -2.82 6.50 -15.26
N LEU A 403 -2.46 5.22 -15.33
CA LEU A 403 -1.20 4.78 -15.92
C LEU A 403 -1.18 5.02 -17.44
N ARG A 404 -2.25 4.69 -18.18
CA ARG A 404 -2.39 5.04 -19.61
C ARG A 404 -2.25 6.54 -19.86
N ASP A 405 -2.93 7.36 -19.06
CA ASP A 405 -2.87 8.82 -19.19
C ASP A 405 -1.46 9.36 -18.89
N ASN A 406 -0.79 8.78 -17.88
CA ASN A 406 0.60 9.08 -17.55
C ASN A 406 1.54 8.78 -18.72
N ALA A 407 1.41 7.58 -19.32
CA ALA A 407 2.20 7.22 -20.49
C ALA A 407 1.96 8.13 -21.69
N ALA A 408 0.70 8.43 -22.00
CA ALA A 408 0.34 9.29 -23.12
C ALA A 408 0.95 10.68 -22.97
N ARG A 409 0.93 11.25 -21.75
CA ARG A 409 1.58 12.53 -21.45
C ARG A 409 3.09 12.46 -21.64
N GLN A 410 3.76 11.43 -21.11
CA GLN A 410 5.21 11.26 -21.28
C GLN A 410 5.60 11.14 -22.75
N MET A 411 4.86 10.35 -23.54
CA MET A 411 5.09 10.23 -24.98
C MET A 411 4.90 11.56 -25.72
N ALA A 412 3.90 12.36 -25.36
CA ALA A 412 3.68 13.69 -25.93
C ALA A 412 4.80 14.68 -25.57
N GLU A 413 5.33 14.62 -24.35
CA GLU A 413 6.49 15.42 -23.92
C GLU A 413 7.75 15.04 -24.71
N ILE A 414 8.02 13.74 -24.87
CA ILE A 414 9.14 13.22 -25.68
C ILE A 414 9.01 13.68 -27.14
N GLN A 415 7.82 13.52 -27.74
CA GLN A 415 7.54 13.98 -29.11
C GLN A 415 7.85 15.47 -29.26
N LYS A 416 7.41 16.29 -28.30
CA LYS A 416 7.62 17.74 -28.31
C LYS A 416 9.08 18.12 -28.17
N GLU A 417 9.83 17.42 -27.33
CA GLU A 417 11.25 17.68 -27.09
C GLU A 417 12.11 17.27 -28.30
N LEU A 418 11.92 16.05 -28.80
CA LEU A 418 12.70 15.49 -29.91
C LEU A 418 12.27 16.03 -31.28
N LYS A 419 11.01 16.50 -31.41
CA LYS A 419 10.40 16.94 -32.68
C LYS A 419 10.42 15.83 -33.75
N ILE A 420 10.21 14.60 -33.31
CA ILE A 420 10.11 13.42 -34.15
C ILE A 420 8.66 12.98 -34.17
N GLU A 421 8.09 12.81 -35.36
CA GLU A 421 6.72 12.28 -35.49
C GLU A 421 6.68 10.79 -35.13
N PRO A 422 5.74 10.35 -34.29
CA PRO A 422 5.53 8.93 -34.01
C PRO A 422 5.10 8.17 -35.27
N THR A 423 5.38 6.87 -35.29
CA THR A 423 4.80 5.96 -36.28
C THR A 423 3.30 5.75 -36.04
N ASP A 424 2.62 5.05 -36.96
CA ASP A 424 1.19 4.71 -36.82
C ASP A 424 0.86 3.94 -35.53
N SER A 425 1.84 3.24 -34.95
CA SER A 425 1.70 2.50 -33.69
C SER A 425 1.96 3.37 -32.45
N GLY A 426 2.46 4.59 -32.63
CA GLY A 426 2.88 5.50 -31.56
C GLY A 426 4.35 5.36 -31.15
N LEU A 427 5.13 4.49 -31.80
CA LEU A 427 6.58 4.39 -31.57
C LEU A 427 7.28 5.68 -32.01
N ILE A 428 8.16 6.24 -31.17
CA ILE A 428 9.09 7.30 -31.59
C ILE A 428 10.45 6.67 -31.85
N TYR A 429 10.90 6.76 -33.11
CA TYR A 429 12.17 6.23 -33.59
C TYR A 429 13.18 7.36 -33.78
N GLU A 430 14.20 7.43 -32.91
CA GLU A 430 15.30 8.36 -33.06
C GLU A 430 16.53 7.65 -33.64
N GLU A 431 16.88 7.97 -34.88
CA GLU A 431 18.10 7.44 -35.51
C GLU A 431 19.34 8.17 -35.00
N LEU A 432 20.19 7.45 -34.25
CA LEU A 432 21.47 7.98 -33.77
C LEU A 432 22.57 7.82 -34.83
N LYS A 433 22.52 6.72 -35.59
CA LYS A 433 23.45 6.42 -36.67
C LYS A 433 22.74 5.61 -37.73
N ALA A 434 22.68 6.13 -38.96
CA ALA A 434 22.17 5.40 -40.10
C ALA A 434 23.01 4.15 -40.38
N GLY A 435 22.33 3.04 -40.66
CA GLY A 435 22.96 1.81 -41.13
C GLY A 435 23.31 1.87 -42.61
N GLU A 436 24.41 1.22 -43.01
CA GLU A 436 24.89 1.20 -44.40
C GLU A 436 24.51 -0.10 -45.14
N GLY A 437 24.01 -1.11 -44.43
CA GLY A 437 23.64 -2.39 -45.04
C GLY A 437 22.17 -2.47 -45.48
N GLU A 438 21.76 -3.70 -45.82
CA GLU A 438 20.41 -3.97 -46.31
C GLU A 438 19.33 -3.64 -45.25
N PRO A 439 18.13 -3.21 -45.69
CA PRO A 439 16.95 -3.11 -44.83
C PRO A 439 16.63 -4.45 -44.18
N ILE A 440 16.21 -4.42 -42.92
CA ILE A 440 15.88 -5.63 -42.15
C ILE A 440 14.45 -6.06 -42.47
N LYS A 441 14.24 -7.36 -42.69
CA LYS A 441 12.92 -7.96 -42.96
C LYS A 441 12.43 -8.73 -41.73
N ALA A 442 11.11 -8.89 -41.63
CA ALA A 442 10.47 -9.64 -40.53
C ALA A 442 10.95 -11.10 -40.39
N THR A 443 11.37 -11.74 -41.48
CA THR A 443 11.88 -13.13 -41.50
C THR A 443 13.38 -13.22 -41.18
N ASP A 444 14.06 -12.09 -41.02
CA ASP A 444 15.50 -12.08 -40.82
C ASP A 444 15.85 -12.43 -39.37
N ILE A 445 16.97 -13.13 -39.20
CA ILE A 445 17.58 -13.35 -37.89
C ILE A 445 18.57 -12.22 -37.64
N VAL A 446 18.22 -11.33 -36.72
CA VAL A 446 19.04 -10.19 -36.33
C VAL A 446 19.93 -10.53 -35.15
N THR A 447 21.05 -9.82 -35.02
CA THR A 447 21.92 -9.90 -33.85
C THR A 447 22.25 -8.47 -33.44
N PHE A 448 21.85 -8.06 -32.24
CA PHE A 448 21.97 -6.67 -31.81
C PHE A 448 22.32 -6.53 -30.32
N HIS A 449 22.95 -5.41 -30.01
CA HIS A 449 23.13 -4.95 -28.64
C HIS A 449 22.05 -3.95 -28.24
N PHE A 450 21.58 -4.05 -27.01
CA PHE A 450 20.57 -3.16 -26.49
C PHE A 450 20.86 -2.74 -25.04
N ILE A 451 20.39 -1.55 -24.70
CA ILE A 451 20.25 -1.05 -23.34
C ILE A 451 18.77 -0.72 -23.20
N ALA A 452 18.10 -1.23 -22.18
CA ALA A 452 16.69 -0.97 -21.93
C ALA A 452 16.53 -0.15 -20.63
N GLU A 453 15.93 1.03 -20.76
CA GLU A 453 15.80 2.05 -19.72
C GLU A 453 14.33 2.36 -19.44
N LEU A 454 13.98 2.50 -18.17
CA LEU A 454 12.67 2.95 -17.72
C LEU A 454 12.73 4.44 -17.39
N VAL A 455 11.93 5.26 -18.08
CA VAL A 455 11.93 6.72 -17.87
C VAL A 455 11.00 7.12 -16.71
N THR A 456 11.55 7.86 -15.75
CA THR A 456 10.81 8.56 -14.68
C THR A 456 10.45 9.99 -15.10
N GLU A 457 9.51 10.60 -14.37
CA GLU A 457 9.16 12.01 -14.49
C GLU A 457 10.29 13.00 -14.11
N VAL A 458 11.47 12.55 -13.69
CA VAL A 458 12.54 13.45 -13.23
C VAL A 458 13.94 12.92 -13.59
N GLY A 459 14.37 13.11 -14.83
CA GLY A 459 15.79 13.03 -15.22
C GLY A 459 16.06 12.34 -16.55
N ALA A 460 17.08 12.81 -17.26
CA ALA A 460 17.50 12.31 -18.58
C ALA A 460 18.14 10.90 -18.57
N PHE A 461 18.14 10.21 -17.43
CA PHE A 461 18.71 8.87 -17.29
C PHE A 461 17.70 7.99 -16.55
N GLY A 462 17.04 7.11 -17.31
CA GLY A 462 16.13 6.13 -16.75
C GLY A 462 16.87 4.99 -16.05
N ARG A 463 16.13 4.15 -15.32
CA ARG A 463 16.72 2.94 -14.73
C ARG A 463 16.95 1.89 -15.81
N ILE A 464 18.22 1.54 -16.04
CA ILE A 464 18.57 0.40 -16.90
C ILE A 464 18.09 -0.90 -16.25
N PHE A 465 17.13 -1.58 -16.86
CA PHE A 465 16.62 -2.88 -16.38
C PHE A 465 17.16 -4.06 -17.17
N ALA A 466 17.67 -3.82 -18.37
CA ALA A 466 18.39 -4.83 -19.15
C ALA A 466 19.51 -4.17 -19.97
N ASP A 467 20.71 -4.73 -19.90
CA ASP A 467 21.89 -4.25 -20.62
C ASP A 467 22.61 -5.45 -21.24
N SER A 468 22.74 -5.44 -22.56
CA SER A 468 23.45 -6.48 -23.30
C SER A 468 24.88 -6.08 -23.70
N VAL A 469 25.33 -4.91 -23.25
CA VAL A 469 26.65 -4.33 -23.47
C VAL A 469 27.51 -4.50 -22.21
N ASN A 470 26.97 -4.18 -21.02
CA ASN A 470 27.72 -4.21 -19.77
C ASN A 470 27.17 -5.26 -18.77
N PRO A 471 28.01 -5.82 -17.88
CA PRO A 471 29.48 -5.73 -17.83
C PRO A 471 30.19 -6.69 -18.81
N ARG A 472 29.43 -7.56 -19.49
CA ARG A 472 29.94 -8.47 -20.52
C ARG A 472 29.02 -8.40 -21.73
N PRO A 473 29.53 -7.97 -22.90
CA PRO A 473 28.72 -7.91 -24.10
C PRO A 473 28.17 -9.28 -24.48
N ALA A 474 26.84 -9.39 -24.56
CA ALA A 474 26.13 -10.59 -24.95
C ALA A 474 24.98 -10.18 -25.88
N PRO A 475 25.21 -10.15 -27.21
CA PRO A 475 24.19 -9.69 -28.14
C PRO A 475 23.02 -10.67 -28.16
N LEU A 476 21.83 -10.12 -28.36
CA LEU A 476 20.62 -10.91 -28.52
C LEU A 476 20.48 -11.33 -29.99
N ARG A 477 20.22 -12.62 -30.23
CA ARG A 477 20.02 -13.18 -31.57
C ARG A 477 18.66 -13.85 -31.65
N LEU A 478 17.76 -13.30 -32.47
CA LEU A 478 16.44 -13.88 -32.73
C LEU A 478 15.88 -13.44 -34.09
N GLU A 479 14.87 -14.16 -34.54
CA GLU A 479 14.06 -13.76 -35.70
C GLU A 479 13.14 -12.58 -35.34
N VAL A 480 13.02 -11.59 -36.22
CA VAL A 480 12.22 -10.39 -35.97
C VAL A 480 10.72 -10.73 -35.79
N SER A 481 10.21 -11.74 -36.49
CA SER A 481 8.83 -12.20 -36.34
C SER A 481 8.55 -12.76 -34.95
N GLU A 482 9.49 -13.52 -34.37
CA GLU A 482 9.41 -14.03 -32.99
C GLU A 482 9.58 -12.90 -31.97
N LEU A 483 10.39 -11.90 -32.29
CA LEU A 483 10.52 -10.68 -31.47
C LEU A 483 9.19 -9.95 -31.38
N GLY A 484 8.46 -9.81 -32.50
CA GLY A 484 7.18 -9.10 -32.54
C GLY A 484 6.07 -9.76 -31.72
N LYS A 485 6.18 -11.05 -31.43
CA LYS A 485 5.24 -11.76 -30.53
C LYS A 485 5.45 -11.41 -29.05
N VAL A 486 6.65 -10.94 -28.70
CA VAL A 486 7.04 -10.66 -27.30
C VAL A 486 7.15 -9.16 -27.05
N LEU A 487 7.73 -8.41 -27.99
CA LEU A 487 7.96 -6.98 -27.95
C LEU A 487 7.70 -6.35 -29.33
N PRO A 488 6.43 -6.05 -29.65
CA PRO A 488 6.05 -5.54 -30.97
C PRO A 488 6.74 -4.21 -31.32
N GLY A 489 6.88 -3.28 -30.37
CA GLY A 489 7.56 -2.00 -30.61
C GLY A 489 9.04 -2.15 -30.93
N LEU A 490 9.70 -3.12 -30.28
CA LEU A 490 11.08 -3.42 -30.59
C LEU A 490 11.21 -4.06 -31.99
N ALA A 491 10.33 -4.99 -32.36
CA ALA A 491 10.33 -5.57 -33.69
C ALA A 491 10.07 -4.53 -34.79
N GLU A 492 9.14 -3.60 -34.54
CA GLU A 492 8.89 -2.46 -35.42
C GLU A 492 10.13 -1.58 -35.55
N GLY A 493 10.73 -1.16 -34.44
CA GLY A 493 11.95 -0.35 -34.45
C GLY A 493 13.11 -1.01 -35.21
N VAL A 494 13.30 -2.33 -35.03
CA VAL A 494 14.31 -3.08 -35.78
C VAL A 494 13.99 -3.12 -37.29
N ASN A 495 12.73 -3.22 -37.71
CA ASN A 495 12.35 -3.17 -39.12
C ASN A 495 12.55 -1.79 -39.76
N LEU A 496 12.51 -0.71 -38.97
CA LEU A 496 12.85 0.65 -39.43
C LEU A 496 14.36 0.84 -39.63
N MET A 497 15.18 -0.02 -39.03
CA MET A 497 16.64 0.07 -39.10
C MET A 497 17.23 -0.66 -40.32
N LYS A 498 18.44 -0.23 -40.68
CA LYS A 498 19.35 -0.96 -41.57
C LYS A 498 20.45 -1.63 -40.77
N LYS A 499 21.08 -2.66 -41.35
CA LYS A 499 22.26 -3.29 -40.76
C LYS A 499 23.34 -2.23 -40.45
N ASP A 500 23.96 -2.38 -39.28
CA ASP A 500 24.98 -1.50 -38.69
C ASP A 500 24.47 -0.12 -38.19
N GLY A 501 23.15 0.08 -38.18
CA GLY A 501 22.51 1.28 -37.63
C GLY A 501 22.34 1.26 -36.11
N HIS A 502 22.23 2.45 -35.50
CA HIS A 502 21.95 2.64 -34.08
C HIS A 502 20.74 3.58 -33.91
N ALA A 503 19.81 3.22 -33.02
CA ALA A 503 18.62 4.03 -32.72
C ALA A 503 18.25 3.98 -31.24
N VAL A 504 17.45 4.97 -30.82
CA VAL A 504 16.65 4.97 -29.59
C VAL A 504 15.19 4.74 -29.95
N LEU A 505 14.53 3.87 -29.21
CA LEU A 505 13.11 3.53 -29.39
C LEU A 505 12.35 3.97 -28.15
N TYR A 506 11.50 5.01 -28.25
CA TYR A 506 10.57 5.36 -27.19
C TYR A 506 9.23 4.67 -27.47
N MET A 507 8.88 3.74 -26.61
CA MET A 507 7.76 2.84 -26.84
C MET A 507 6.61 3.16 -25.91
N PRO A 508 5.40 3.43 -26.44
CA PRO A 508 4.21 3.39 -25.62
C PRO A 508 4.05 1.97 -25.04
N PRO A 509 3.43 1.84 -23.86
CA PRO A 509 3.36 0.59 -23.11
C PRO A 509 2.73 -0.57 -23.89
N GLU A 510 1.75 -0.29 -24.76
CA GLU A 510 1.06 -1.27 -25.61
C GLU A 510 2.02 -1.95 -26.61
N LEU A 511 3.13 -1.28 -26.91
CA LEU A 511 4.20 -1.79 -27.77
C LEU A 511 5.36 -2.44 -26.99
N ALA A 512 5.36 -2.30 -25.66
CA ALA A 512 6.34 -2.86 -24.76
C ALA A 512 5.77 -4.10 -24.05
N TYR A 513 5.84 -4.15 -22.72
CA TYR A 513 5.31 -5.22 -21.90
C TYR A 513 3.97 -4.84 -21.22
N GLY A 514 3.34 -3.73 -21.62
CA GLY A 514 2.10 -3.24 -21.03
C GLY A 514 0.87 -3.76 -21.78
N LYS A 515 0.41 -4.96 -21.41
CA LYS A 515 -1.01 -5.32 -21.50
C LYS A 515 -1.56 -5.58 -20.12
#